data_AF-A0A0C1GL86-F1
#
_entry.id   AF-A0A0C1GL86-F1
#
_cell.length_a   1.000
_cell.length_b   1.000
_cell.length_c   1.000
_cell.angle_alpha   90.00
_cell.angle_beta   90.00
_cell.angle_gamma   90.00
#
_symmetry.space_group_name_H-M   'P 1'
#
loop_
_entity.id
_entity.type
_entity.pdbx_description
1 polymer ?
#
loop_
_entity_poly.entity_id
_entity_poly.type
_entity_poly.pdbx_seq_one_letter_code
_entity_poly.pdbx_strand_id
1 'polypeptide(L)'
;MFLELQRINNSMRIFKYLGFIAILTGLALLEQCSTIDVSNPEAFRSSRLSNAPLLSQVKGSNNYEFHFIAGTRHPTITFHPNGSFYLVSEGIDTSTGTTTIHRYDAAGRRTDSMELPEDAELVPFSHYVVSPEFVYDLSQRSFNASPVLEILNNEETRVLTQSSWGKYIEKFAQDAEVILHANSIHYYDRQASFIKIHGSWLRFHTPRRSAEIKTNWDYDVRISGFPDRFDRAIPLKAVGAPEFALGYYDGTHKEPDHYPDPQNDKAINFLRFDKTSYITYAYSYIPSYLIGTAFYELDINGDAILFKEKSARPSTAFDHLESISVFQPPPKFPNADDIRFLLFHPFCSCASEGSDGLYLIRPRNLNEVGF
;
A
#
# COMPACT_ATOMS: atom_id res chain seq x y z
N MET A 1 -20.33 -64.82 -22.69
CA MET A 1 -19.58 -64.91 -21.42
C MET A 1 -18.55 -63.78 -21.25
N PHE A 2 -17.59 -63.60 -22.17
CA PHE A 2 -16.58 -62.53 -22.06
C PHE A 2 -17.18 -61.10 -22.04
N LEU A 3 -18.18 -60.83 -22.88
CA LEU A 3 -18.89 -59.54 -22.92
C LEU A 3 -19.72 -59.27 -21.64
N GLU A 4 -20.27 -60.30 -21.00
CA GLU A 4 -20.99 -60.14 -19.73
C GLU A 4 -20.03 -59.86 -18.56
N LEU A 5 -18.89 -60.54 -18.52
CA LEU A 5 -17.85 -60.27 -17.52
C LEU A 5 -17.28 -58.85 -17.65
N GLN A 6 -17.13 -58.35 -18.88
CA GLN A 6 -16.75 -56.95 -19.14
C GLN A 6 -17.83 -55.96 -18.66
N ARG A 7 -19.11 -56.28 -18.89
CA ARG A 7 -20.24 -55.45 -18.45
C ARG A 7 -20.32 -55.36 -16.92
N ILE A 8 -20.19 -56.50 -16.23
CA ILE A 8 -20.18 -56.57 -14.76
C ILE A 8 -19.00 -55.78 -14.17
N ASN A 9 -17.81 -55.90 -14.77
CA ASN A 9 -16.62 -55.19 -14.30
C ASN A 9 -16.75 -53.66 -14.50
N ASN A 10 -17.33 -53.22 -15.62
CA ASN A 10 -17.60 -51.80 -15.87
C ASN A 10 -18.67 -51.23 -14.92
N SER A 11 -19.74 -51.97 -14.63
CA SER A 11 -20.74 -51.56 -13.63
C SER A 11 -20.14 -51.43 -12.24
N MET A 12 -19.28 -52.36 -11.79
CA MET A 12 -18.60 -52.25 -10.50
C MET A 12 -17.66 -51.05 -10.41
N ARG A 13 -16.97 -50.69 -11.51
CA ARG A 13 -16.16 -49.46 -11.55
C ARG A 13 -17.03 -48.21 -11.40
N ILE A 14 -18.13 -48.11 -12.14
CA ILE A 14 -19.06 -46.98 -12.06
C ILE A 14 -19.63 -46.82 -10.65
N PHE A 15 -20.03 -47.91 -9.98
CA PHE A 15 -20.51 -47.85 -8.59
C PHE A 15 -19.43 -47.38 -7.60
N LYS A 16 -18.16 -47.78 -7.79
CA LYS A 16 -17.05 -47.29 -6.96
C LYS A 16 -16.80 -45.79 -7.16
N TYR A 17 -16.84 -45.31 -8.40
CA TYR A 17 -16.69 -43.88 -8.69
C TYR A 17 -17.86 -43.06 -8.14
N LEU A 18 -19.11 -43.54 -8.28
CA LEU A 18 -20.28 -42.86 -7.73
C LEU A 18 -20.25 -42.82 -6.19
N GLY A 19 -19.85 -43.92 -5.54
CA GLY A 19 -19.68 -43.95 -4.09
C GLY A 19 -18.59 -42.98 -3.62
N PHE A 20 -17.46 -42.92 -4.33
CA PHE A 20 -16.38 -41.98 -4.02
C PHE A 20 -16.81 -40.52 -4.21
N ILE A 21 -17.51 -40.21 -5.31
CA ILE A 21 -18.07 -38.87 -5.56
C ILE A 21 -19.09 -38.51 -4.47
N ALA A 22 -19.98 -39.43 -4.10
CA ALA A 22 -20.97 -39.17 -3.03
C ALA A 22 -20.30 -38.90 -1.68
N ILE A 23 -19.20 -39.59 -1.35
CA ILE A 23 -18.40 -39.33 -0.15
C ILE A 23 -17.73 -37.95 -0.24
N LEU A 24 -17.10 -37.60 -1.36
CA LEU A 24 -16.49 -36.28 -1.56
C LEU A 24 -17.52 -35.15 -1.46
N THR A 25 -18.68 -35.31 -2.09
CA THR A 25 -19.79 -34.35 -2.00
C THR A 25 -20.33 -34.26 -0.58
N GLY A 26 -20.48 -35.39 0.11
CA GLY A 26 -20.91 -35.42 1.51
C GLY A 26 -19.92 -34.72 2.44
N LEU A 27 -18.61 -34.91 2.23
CA LEU A 27 -17.55 -34.22 2.98
C LEU A 27 -17.55 -32.71 2.69
N ALA A 28 -17.70 -32.31 1.43
CA ALA A 28 -17.81 -30.89 1.05
C ALA A 28 -19.05 -30.22 1.67
N LEU A 29 -20.20 -30.91 1.68
CA LEU A 29 -21.42 -30.42 2.32
C LEU A 29 -21.28 -30.35 3.85
N LEU A 30 -20.59 -31.31 4.48
CA LEU A 30 -20.29 -31.25 5.91
C LEU A 30 -19.35 -30.09 6.24
N GLU A 31 -18.33 -29.84 5.42
CA GLU A 31 -17.42 -28.70 5.60
C GLU A 31 -18.15 -27.36 5.46
N GLN A 32 -19.08 -27.27 4.50
CA GLN A 32 -19.89 -26.07 4.26
C GLN A 32 -20.99 -25.85 5.29
N CYS A 33 -21.56 -26.91 5.89
CA CYS A 33 -22.75 -26.81 6.76
C CYS A 33 -22.47 -27.07 8.25
N SER A 34 -21.22 -27.31 8.65
CA SER A 34 -20.86 -27.56 10.06
C SER A 34 -19.69 -26.71 10.51
N THR A 35 -19.43 -26.67 11.82
CA THR A 35 -18.18 -26.13 12.39
C THR A 35 -17.01 -27.12 12.30
N ILE A 36 -17.27 -28.37 11.91
CA ILE A 36 -16.24 -29.39 11.76
C ILE A 36 -15.41 -29.05 10.52
N ASP A 37 -14.12 -28.84 10.73
CA ASP A 37 -13.16 -28.70 9.65
C ASP A 37 -12.69 -30.10 9.22
N VAL A 38 -13.30 -30.62 8.16
CA VAL A 38 -12.97 -31.93 7.61
C VAL A 38 -11.73 -31.89 6.72
N SER A 39 -11.24 -30.68 6.39
CA SER A 39 -10.07 -30.46 5.55
C SER A 39 -8.75 -30.60 6.30
N ASN A 40 -8.78 -30.67 7.65
CA ASN A 40 -7.57 -30.53 8.46
C ASN A 40 -7.55 -31.52 9.65
N PRO A 41 -7.09 -32.77 9.44
CA PRO A 41 -6.95 -33.75 10.51
C PRO A 41 -6.04 -33.19 11.61
N GLU A 42 -6.45 -33.28 12.87
CA GLU A 42 -5.64 -32.83 14.04
C GLU A 42 -4.21 -33.42 14.06
N ALA A 43 -3.99 -34.52 13.34
CA ALA A 43 -2.67 -35.15 13.13
C ALA A 43 -1.64 -34.25 12.41
N PHE A 44 -2.06 -33.16 11.75
CA PHE A 44 -1.16 -32.21 11.07
C PHE A 44 -1.01 -30.87 11.80
N ARG A 45 -1.48 -30.75 13.05
CA ARG A 45 -1.19 -29.57 13.90
C ARG A 45 0.31 -29.56 14.23
N SER A 46 1.11 -28.83 13.44
CA SER A 46 2.49 -28.56 13.84
C SER A 46 2.47 -27.70 15.10
N SER A 47 3.22 -28.10 16.13
CA SER A 47 3.40 -27.32 17.37
C SER A 47 3.95 -25.91 17.11
N ARG A 48 4.52 -25.69 15.92
CA ARG A 48 5.00 -24.40 15.42
C ARG A 48 3.86 -23.39 15.23
N LEU A 49 2.70 -23.82 14.69
CA LEU A 49 1.57 -22.92 14.42
C LEU A 49 0.73 -22.60 15.66
N SER A 50 0.61 -23.55 16.61
CA SER A 50 -0.20 -23.33 17.82
C SER A 50 0.26 -22.15 18.66
N ASN A 51 1.54 -21.77 18.56
CA ASN A 51 2.14 -20.66 19.29
C ASN A 51 2.37 -19.41 18.41
N ALA A 52 1.85 -19.37 17.19
CA ALA A 52 1.97 -18.18 16.34
C ALA A 52 1.32 -16.96 17.06
N PRO A 53 2.03 -15.83 17.17
CA PRO A 53 1.49 -14.60 17.74
C PRO A 53 0.54 -13.90 16.77
N LEU A 54 -0.28 -12.98 17.27
CA LEU A 54 -0.95 -12.00 16.40
C LEU A 54 0.11 -11.11 15.72
N LEU A 55 -0.18 -10.55 14.55
CA LEU A 55 0.73 -9.61 13.87
C LEU A 55 1.10 -8.43 14.77
N SER A 56 0.12 -7.87 15.51
CA SER A 56 0.34 -6.83 16.53
C SER A 56 1.29 -7.23 17.66
N GLN A 57 1.51 -8.54 17.86
CA GLN A 57 2.40 -9.10 18.88
C GLN A 57 3.74 -9.58 18.29
N VAL A 58 3.91 -9.57 16.97
CA VAL A 58 5.17 -9.93 16.31
C VAL A 58 6.20 -8.87 16.65
N LYS A 59 7.29 -9.29 17.31
CA LYS A 59 8.47 -8.44 17.56
C LYS A 59 9.53 -8.56 16.45
N GLY A 60 9.30 -9.44 15.48
CA GLY A 60 10.24 -9.82 14.42
C GLY A 60 10.99 -11.12 14.71
N SER A 61 12.11 -11.32 14.03
CA SER A 61 12.96 -12.51 14.06
C SER A 61 14.29 -12.24 14.76
N ASN A 62 15.32 -13.06 14.56
CA ASN A 62 16.67 -12.70 15.03
C ASN A 62 17.30 -11.57 14.21
N ASN A 63 16.92 -11.44 12.94
CA ASN A 63 17.53 -10.49 12.00
C ASN A 63 16.66 -9.26 11.75
N TYR A 64 15.35 -9.34 11.99
CA TYR A 64 14.41 -8.26 11.71
C TYR A 64 13.58 -7.89 12.94
N GLU A 65 13.13 -6.65 12.98
CA GLU A 65 12.18 -6.15 13.96
C GLU A 65 10.99 -5.48 13.28
N PHE A 66 9.84 -5.53 13.98
CA PHE A 66 8.55 -5.04 13.51
C PHE A 66 8.12 -3.86 14.37
N HIS A 67 7.71 -2.79 13.71
CA HIS A 67 7.22 -1.58 14.36
C HIS A 67 5.88 -1.21 13.77
N PHE A 68 4.83 -1.21 14.58
CA PHE A 68 3.56 -0.61 14.17
C PHE A 68 3.77 0.90 14.01
N ILE A 69 3.44 1.44 12.83
CA ILE A 69 3.70 2.86 12.52
C ILE A 69 2.43 3.67 12.27
N ALA A 70 1.34 3.07 11.78
CA ALA A 70 0.11 3.80 11.49
C ALA A 70 -1.12 2.89 11.41
N GLY A 71 -2.28 3.36 11.90
CA GLY A 71 -3.57 2.66 11.78
C GLY A 71 -4.30 2.95 10.45
N THR A 72 -3.56 3.11 9.36
CA THR A 72 -4.12 3.50 8.05
C THR A 72 -4.36 2.30 7.14
N ARG A 73 -5.39 2.39 6.31
CA ARG A 73 -5.74 1.40 5.26
C ARG A 73 -5.20 1.78 3.89
N HIS A 74 -4.83 3.05 3.72
CA HIS A 74 -4.48 3.62 2.44
C HIS A 74 -3.22 4.48 2.59
N PRO A 75 -2.09 3.89 3.03
CA PRO A 75 -0.86 4.65 3.14
C PRO A 75 -0.34 5.03 1.74
N THR A 76 0.29 6.20 1.67
CA THR A 76 1.19 6.52 0.56
C THR A 76 2.63 6.37 1.03
N ILE A 77 3.40 5.47 0.39
CA ILE A 77 4.78 5.18 0.80
C ILE A 77 5.70 5.44 -0.40
N THR A 78 6.64 6.37 -0.23
CA THR A 78 7.61 6.73 -1.27
C THR A 78 9.04 6.66 -0.76
N PHE A 79 9.95 6.17 -1.59
CA PHE A 79 11.39 6.14 -1.36
C PHE A 79 12.10 7.24 -2.15
N HIS A 80 13.03 7.94 -1.51
CA HIS A 80 13.80 9.04 -2.11
C HIS A 80 15.27 8.65 -2.24
N PRO A 81 15.74 8.26 -3.45
CA PRO A 81 17.10 7.74 -3.63
C PRO A 81 18.20 8.73 -3.23
N ASN A 82 18.04 10.01 -3.60
CA ASN A 82 19.08 11.03 -3.42
C ASN A 82 19.33 11.41 -1.94
N GLY A 83 18.43 11.02 -1.02
CA GLY A 83 18.63 11.17 0.42
C GLY A 83 18.52 9.86 1.20
N SER A 84 18.22 8.74 0.51
CA SER A 84 17.97 7.42 1.11
C SER A 84 17.01 7.48 2.31
N PHE A 85 15.81 8.01 2.08
CA PHE A 85 14.75 8.09 3.09
C PHE A 85 13.39 7.70 2.51
N TYR A 86 12.46 7.43 3.40
CA TYR A 86 11.08 7.08 3.09
C TYR A 86 10.15 8.17 3.62
N LEU A 87 9.12 8.51 2.85
CA LEU A 87 7.97 9.25 3.35
C LEU A 87 6.79 8.30 3.43
N VAL A 88 6.10 8.34 4.57
CA VAL A 88 4.86 7.60 4.80
C VAL A 88 3.80 8.64 5.13
N SER A 89 2.84 8.81 4.23
CA SER A 89 1.60 9.55 4.50
C SER A 89 0.53 8.58 4.95
N GLU A 90 -0.07 8.84 6.11
CA GLU A 90 -1.10 8.00 6.72
C GLU A 90 -2.47 8.12 6.03
N GLY A 91 -2.61 8.97 5.02
CA GLY A 91 -3.92 9.36 4.49
C GLY A 91 -4.69 10.22 5.49
N ILE A 92 -5.94 10.54 5.16
CA ILE A 92 -6.77 11.41 5.98
C ILE A 92 -7.31 10.61 7.18
N ASP A 93 -6.95 11.01 8.39
CA ASP A 93 -7.63 10.58 9.61
C ASP A 93 -9.05 11.15 9.60
N THR A 94 -10.04 10.26 9.46
CA THR A 94 -11.45 10.65 9.38
C THR A 94 -12.01 11.29 10.65
N SER A 95 -11.33 11.16 11.79
CA SER A 95 -11.74 11.74 13.07
C SER A 95 -11.25 13.18 13.25
N THR A 96 -10.07 13.50 12.72
CA THR A 96 -9.45 14.83 12.83
C THR A 96 -9.52 15.63 11.52
N GLY A 97 -9.70 14.95 10.38
CA GLY A 97 -9.58 15.52 9.04
C GLY A 97 -8.12 15.80 8.62
N THR A 98 -7.13 15.39 9.43
CA THR A 98 -5.71 15.69 9.18
C THR A 98 -5.00 14.53 8.49
N THR A 99 -3.92 14.83 7.76
CA THR A 99 -3.03 13.82 7.19
C THR A 99 -1.66 13.97 7.83
N THR A 100 -1.12 12.89 8.40
CA THR A 100 0.22 12.90 8.99
C THR A 100 1.23 12.32 8.01
N ILE A 101 2.38 12.98 7.86
CA ILE A 101 3.52 12.50 7.09
C ILE A 101 4.68 12.23 8.03
N HIS A 102 5.20 11.01 8.01
CA HIS A 102 6.40 10.60 8.72
C HIS A 102 7.57 10.42 7.76
N ARG A 103 8.77 10.80 8.19
CA ARG A 103 10.01 10.44 7.48
C ARG A 103 10.78 9.37 8.24
N TYR A 104 11.22 8.35 7.51
CA TYR A 104 12.12 7.31 7.99
C TYR A 104 13.45 7.37 7.23
N ASP A 105 14.57 7.24 7.94
CA ASP A 105 15.89 7.13 7.28
C ASP A 105 16.10 5.75 6.62
N ALA A 106 17.24 5.56 5.97
CA ALA A 106 17.62 4.29 5.33
C ALA A 106 17.64 3.09 6.31
N ALA A 107 17.78 3.34 7.61
CA ALA A 107 17.77 2.32 8.65
C ALA A 107 16.37 2.07 9.22
N GLY A 108 15.33 2.72 8.68
CA GLY A 108 13.96 2.60 9.19
C GLY A 108 13.75 3.28 10.54
N ARG A 109 14.54 4.30 10.89
CA ARG A 109 14.30 5.12 12.09
C ARG A 109 13.48 6.35 11.71
N ARG A 110 12.40 6.61 12.44
CA ARG A 110 11.64 7.85 12.26
C ARG A 110 12.52 9.04 12.63
N THR A 111 12.69 9.98 11.70
CA THR A 111 13.55 11.15 11.87
C THR A 111 12.78 12.46 11.98
N ASP A 112 11.57 12.53 11.43
CA ASP A 112 10.68 13.69 11.56
C ASP A 112 9.23 13.30 11.26
N SER A 113 8.28 14.17 11.61
CA SER A 113 6.85 14.03 11.33
C SER A 113 6.16 15.39 11.26
N MET A 114 5.16 15.54 10.39
CA MET A 114 4.25 16.68 10.42
C MET A 114 2.81 16.26 10.17
N GLU A 115 1.89 16.95 10.83
CA GLU A 115 0.51 17.02 10.38
C GLU A 115 0.44 18.04 9.24
N LEU A 116 -0.14 17.63 8.11
CA LEU A 116 -0.37 18.51 6.98
C LEU A 116 -1.35 19.62 7.40
N PRO A 117 -1.01 20.90 7.17
CA PRO A 117 -1.98 21.98 7.26
C PRO A 117 -3.20 21.69 6.38
N GLU A 118 -4.38 22.16 6.80
CA GLU A 118 -5.65 21.97 6.07
C GLU A 118 -5.56 22.43 4.60
N ASP A 119 -4.73 23.43 4.36
CA ASP A 119 -4.58 24.10 3.08
C ASP A 119 -3.32 23.66 2.31
N ALA A 120 -2.71 22.53 2.71
CA ALA A 120 -1.49 22.01 2.11
C ALA A 120 -1.69 20.70 1.33
N GLU A 121 -0.90 20.50 0.26
CA GLU A 121 -0.83 19.27 -0.54
C GLU A 121 0.60 18.73 -0.52
N LEU A 122 0.77 17.42 -0.26
CA LEU A 122 1.99 16.70 -0.62
C LEU A 122 2.04 16.55 -2.15
N VAL A 123 2.98 17.23 -2.80
CA VAL A 123 3.14 17.15 -4.24
C VAL A 123 3.54 15.71 -4.61
N PRO A 124 2.77 15.01 -5.47
CA PRO A 124 2.98 13.59 -5.73
C PRO A 124 4.39 13.27 -6.20
N PHE A 125 4.88 12.11 -5.74
CA PHE A 125 6.23 11.62 -6.05
C PHE A 125 7.34 12.62 -5.74
N SER A 126 7.11 13.57 -4.83
CA SER A 126 8.10 14.53 -4.39
C SER A 126 8.23 14.49 -2.87
N HIS A 127 9.23 15.18 -2.36
CA HIS A 127 9.38 15.44 -0.92
C HIS A 127 8.90 16.85 -0.56
N TYR A 128 8.08 17.49 -1.40
CA TYR A 128 7.59 18.84 -1.16
C TYR A 128 6.13 18.83 -0.72
N VAL A 129 5.85 19.54 0.36
CA VAL A 129 4.49 19.93 0.74
C VAL A 129 4.33 21.40 0.39
N VAL A 130 3.25 21.77 -0.27
CA VAL A 130 2.98 23.15 -0.65
C VAL A 130 1.65 23.61 -0.05
N SER A 131 1.64 24.85 0.43
CA SER A 131 0.44 25.59 0.83
C SER A 131 0.41 26.95 0.11
N PRO A 132 -0.63 27.77 0.29
CA PRO A 132 -0.71 29.07 -0.35
C PRO A 132 0.46 30.00 -0.02
N GLU A 133 0.99 29.90 1.20
CA GLU A 133 1.98 30.81 1.76
C GLU A 133 3.34 30.15 1.98
N PHE A 134 3.41 28.81 2.02
CA PHE A 134 4.62 28.10 2.40
C PHE A 134 4.91 26.90 1.49
N VAL A 135 6.19 26.56 1.39
CA VAL A 135 6.69 25.31 0.84
C VAL A 135 7.56 24.63 1.88
N TYR A 136 7.30 23.36 2.16
CA TYR A 136 8.10 22.52 3.06
C TYR A 136 8.92 21.56 2.21
N ASP A 137 10.23 21.51 2.46
CA ASP A 137 11.15 20.54 1.88
C ASP A 137 11.40 19.42 2.89
N LEU A 138 10.75 18.28 2.71
CA LEU A 138 10.82 17.14 3.62
C LEU A 138 12.14 16.35 3.50
N SER A 139 13.02 16.70 2.56
CA SER A 139 14.39 16.15 2.51
C SER A 139 15.31 16.81 3.55
N GLN A 140 14.98 18.00 4.03
CA GLN A 140 15.78 18.75 5.00
C GLN A 140 15.68 18.14 6.40
N ARG A 141 16.73 18.26 7.22
CA ARG A 141 16.78 17.66 8.57
C ARG A 141 15.52 17.91 9.40
N SER A 142 14.90 19.08 9.30
CA SER A 142 13.59 19.38 9.86
C SER A 142 12.62 19.91 8.81
N PHE A 143 11.33 19.64 8.97
CA PHE A 143 10.25 20.10 8.09
C PHE A 143 9.95 21.60 8.27
N ASN A 144 10.91 22.44 7.89
CA ASN A 144 10.77 23.89 8.02
C ASN A 144 9.96 24.49 6.86
N ALA A 145 9.03 25.38 7.20
CA ALA A 145 8.28 26.17 6.24
C ALA A 145 9.19 27.22 5.57
N SER A 146 9.23 27.23 4.25
CA SER A 146 9.84 28.29 3.44
C SER A 146 8.76 29.20 2.88
N PRO A 147 8.77 30.52 3.15
CA PRO A 147 7.71 31.40 2.69
C PRO A 147 7.74 31.58 1.17
N VAL A 148 6.56 31.65 0.56
CA VAL A 148 6.34 32.10 -0.82
C VAL A 148 6.41 33.62 -0.82
N LEU A 149 7.48 34.17 -1.40
CA LEU A 149 7.78 35.60 -1.32
C LEU A 149 7.05 36.43 -2.37
N GLU A 150 6.69 35.81 -3.50
CA GLU A 150 6.06 36.51 -4.62
C GLU A 150 4.90 35.69 -5.20
N ILE A 151 3.72 36.32 -5.27
CA ILE A 151 2.55 35.79 -5.95
C ILE A 151 2.35 36.64 -7.21
N LEU A 152 2.72 36.10 -8.36
CA LEU A 152 2.75 36.88 -9.62
C LEU A 152 1.36 37.18 -10.17
N ASN A 153 0.39 36.32 -9.84
CA ASN A 153 -0.99 36.46 -10.25
C ASN A 153 -1.92 35.78 -9.25
N ASN A 154 -3.05 36.42 -8.94
CA ASN A 154 -4.14 35.86 -8.14
C ASN A 154 -5.49 36.22 -8.78
N GLU A 155 -6.56 35.55 -8.38
CA GLU A 155 -7.88 35.73 -9.00
C GLU A 155 -8.47 37.13 -8.83
N GLU A 156 -8.09 37.81 -7.75
CA GLU A 156 -8.65 39.11 -7.37
C GLU A 156 -7.98 40.27 -8.11
N THR A 157 -6.71 40.13 -8.49
CA THR A 157 -5.89 41.26 -8.95
C THR A 157 -5.27 41.05 -10.33
N ARG A 158 -5.08 39.80 -10.80
CA ARG A 158 -4.38 39.54 -12.07
C ARG A 158 -4.68 38.15 -12.63
N VAL A 159 -5.55 38.06 -13.64
CA VAL A 159 -5.72 36.82 -14.42
C VAL A 159 -4.78 36.85 -15.62
N LEU A 160 -3.82 35.93 -15.68
CA LEU A 160 -2.93 35.77 -16.84
C LEU A 160 -3.68 35.08 -17.99
N THR A 161 -3.42 35.49 -19.23
CA THR A 161 -3.81 34.72 -20.42
C THR A 161 -2.86 33.54 -20.62
N GLN A 162 -3.24 32.52 -21.41
CA GLN A 162 -2.37 31.38 -21.72
C GLN A 162 -1.01 31.81 -22.30
N SER A 163 -1.00 32.79 -23.22
CA SER A 163 0.24 33.31 -23.79
C SER A 163 1.11 34.01 -22.75
N SER A 164 0.52 34.83 -21.89
CA SER A 164 1.26 35.52 -20.83
C SER A 164 1.80 34.54 -19.79
N TRP A 165 0.99 33.57 -19.38
CA TRP A 165 1.39 32.51 -18.47
C TRP A 165 2.57 31.70 -19.05
N GLY A 166 2.47 31.26 -20.31
CA GLY A 166 3.53 30.54 -21.02
C GLY A 166 4.86 31.29 -21.01
N LYS A 167 4.84 32.60 -21.31
CA LYS A 167 6.05 33.44 -21.27
C LYS A 167 6.66 33.53 -19.88
N TYR A 168 5.84 33.64 -18.83
CA TYR A 168 6.33 33.69 -17.46
C TYR A 168 6.97 32.36 -17.05
N ILE A 169 6.29 31.24 -17.27
CA ILE A 169 6.85 29.94 -16.90
C ILE A 169 8.11 29.59 -17.71
N GLU A 170 8.16 29.90 -19.00
CA GLU A 170 9.39 29.73 -19.81
C GLU A 170 10.55 30.53 -19.24
N LYS A 171 10.31 31.80 -18.89
CA LYS A 171 11.31 32.68 -18.29
C LYS A 171 11.83 32.12 -16.97
N PHE A 172 10.92 31.75 -16.06
CA PHE A 172 11.32 31.27 -14.73
C PHE A 172 11.92 29.87 -14.76
N ALA A 173 11.48 29.00 -15.67
CA ALA A 173 11.99 27.64 -15.80
C ALA A 173 13.46 27.59 -16.26
N GLN A 174 13.98 28.63 -16.90
CA GLN A 174 15.39 28.71 -17.28
C GLN A 174 16.31 28.73 -16.04
N ASP A 175 15.93 29.53 -15.04
CA ASP A 175 16.74 29.75 -13.82
C ASP A 175 16.26 28.93 -12.61
N ALA A 176 15.20 28.11 -12.78
CA ALA A 176 14.59 27.36 -11.71
C ALA A 176 15.51 26.27 -11.13
N GLU A 177 15.69 26.28 -9.81
CA GLU A 177 16.24 25.15 -9.06
C GLU A 177 15.19 24.02 -8.97
N VAL A 178 13.94 24.41 -8.69
CA VAL A 178 12.82 23.50 -8.48
C VAL A 178 11.57 24.04 -9.15
N ILE A 179 10.78 23.18 -9.78
CA ILE A 179 9.46 23.49 -10.35
C ILE A 179 8.49 22.43 -9.86
N LEU A 180 7.42 22.87 -9.17
CA LEU A 180 6.35 22.02 -8.66
C LEU A 180 5.01 22.50 -9.20
N HIS A 181 4.14 21.58 -9.60
CA HIS A 181 2.75 21.86 -9.91
C HIS A 181 1.82 21.19 -8.90
N ALA A 182 0.99 21.98 -8.22
CA ALA A 182 0.01 21.50 -7.25
C ALA A 182 -1.41 21.91 -7.61
N ASN A 183 -2.41 21.20 -7.09
CA ASN A 183 -3.79 21.64 -7.21
C ASN A 183 -3.96 22.92 -6.40
N SER A 184 -4.71 23.87 -6.94
CA SER A 184 -5.06 25.04 -6.15
C SER A 184 -6.22 24.67 -5.22
N ILE A 185 -5.90 24.50 -3.95
CA ILE A 185 -6.89 24.25 -2.89
C ILE A 185 -7.99 25.32 -2.79
N HIS A 186 -7.72 26.56 -3.20
CA HIS A 186 -8.73 27.63 -3.24
C HIS A 186 -9.50 27.69 -4.56
N TYR A 187 -8.99 27.05 -5.63
CA TYR A 187 -9.50 27.23 -6.99
C TYR A 187 -9.56 25.88 -7.73
N TYR A 188 -10.71 25.21 -7.61
CA TYR A 188 -10.94 23.86 -8.16
C TYR A 188 -10.70 23.70 -9.67
N ASP A 189 -10.64 24.79 -10.45
CA ASP A 189 -10.39 24.75 -11.89
C ASP A 189 -9.01 25.30 -12.30
N ARG A 190 -8.05 25.36 -11.36
CA ARG A 190 -6.68 25.83 -11.58
C ARG A 190 -5.64 25.01 -10.83
N GLN A 191 -4.42 25.04 -11.36
CA GLN A 191 -3.21 24.59 -10.67
C GLN A 191 -2.36 25.79 -10.26
N ALA A 192 -1.55 25.59 -9.23
CA ALA A 192 -0.51 26.52 -8.80
C ALA A 192 0.85 25.93 -9.17
N SER A 193 1.67 26.73 -9.86
CA SER A 193 3.08 26.44 -10.07
C SER A 193 3.89 27.13 -8.98
N PHE A 194 4.74 26.37 -8.30
CA PHE A 194 5.71 26.86 -7.34
C PHE A 194 7.10 26.71 -7.96
N ILE A 195 7.85 27.80 -8.03
CA ILE A 195 9.20 27.78 -8.59
C ILE A 195 10.18 28.32 -7.56
N LYS A 196 11.30 27.61 -7.39
CA LYS A 196 12.42 28.06 -6.57
C LYS A 196 13.50 28.66 -7.46
N ILE A 197 13.86 29.91 -7.21
CA ILE A 197 14.94 30.63 -7.91
C ILE A 197 15.83 31.31 -6.89
N HIS A 198 17.13 31.02 -6.91
CA HIS A 198 18.11 31.57 -5.96
C HIS A 198 17.66 31.43 -4.50
N GLY A 199 17.15 30.25 -4.13
CA GLY A 199 16.67 29.95 -2.79
C GLY A 199 15.29 30.54 -2.40
N SER A 200 14.65 31.32 -3.27
CA SER A 200 13.37 31.96 -2.98
C SER A 200 12.22 31.33 -3.77
N TRP A 201 11.05 31.20 -3.14
CA TRP A 201 9.86 30.62 -3.74
C TRP A 201 8.94 31.70 -4.33
N LEU A 202 8.51 31.47 -5.55
CA LEU A 202 7.46 32.23 -6.22
C LEU A 202 6.31 31.30 -6.59
N ARG A 203 5.09 31.84 -6.57
CA ARG A 203 3.86 31.12 -6.92
C ARG A 203 3.09 31.86 -8.00
N PHE A 204 2.55 31.11 -8.95
CA PHE A 204 1.63 31.65 -9.94
C PHE A 204 0.63 30.58 -10.40
N HIS A 205 -0.59 31.02 -10.70
CA HIS A 205 -1.70 30.16 -11.09
C HIS A 205 -1.83 30.03 -12.59
N THR A 206 -2.19 28.83 -13.05
CA THR A 206 -2.57 28.58 -14.44
C THR A 206 -3.82 29.39 -14.82
N PRO A 207 -3.99 29.75 -16.11
CA PRO A 207 -5.26 30.32 -16.57
C PRO A 207 -6.35 29.25 -16.54
N ARG A 208 -7.59 29.71 -16.33
CA ARG A 208 -8.80 28.88 -16.27
C ARG A 208 -8.94 28.03 -17.56
N ARG A 209 -9.10 26.71 -17.42
CA ARG A 209 -9.36 25.74 -18.52
C ARG A 209 -8.29 25.59 -19.63
N SER A 210 -7.04 26.01 -19.42
CA SER A 210 -6.10 26.26 -20.53
C SER A 210 -4.82 25.43 -20.54
N ALA A 211 -4.46 24.77 -19.44
CA ALA A 211 -3.47 23.71 -19.51
C ALA A 211 -4.21 22.45 -20.00
N GLU A 212 -3.76 21.84 -21.09
CA GLU A 212 -3.96 20.39 -21.24
C GLU A 212 -3.26 19.74 -20.05
N ILE A 213 -4.01 19.58 -18.97
CA ILE A 213 -3.62 18.77 -17.84
C ILE A 213 -3.75 17.35 -18.38
N LYS A 214 -2.66 16.87 -18.98
CA LYS A 214 -2.48 15.43 -19.10
C LYS A 214 -2.20 14.99 -17.67
N THR A 215 -3.23 14.62 -16.92
CA THR A 215 -3.05 13.74 -15.76
C THR A 215 -2.69 12.36 -16.30
N ASN A 216 -1.59 12.28 -17.05
CA ASN A 216 -0.88 11.04 -17.15
C ASN A 216 -0.26 10.91 -15.76
N TRP A 217 -1.02 10.26 -14.87
CA TRP A 217 -0.51 9.70 -13.63
C TRP A 217 0.66 8.73 -13.92
N ASP A 218 0.93 8.44 -15.19
CA ASP A 218 2.27 8.18 -15.75
C ASP A 218 3.24 9.33 -15.44
N TYR A 219 3.67 9.39 -14.19
CA TYR A 219 4.96 9.84 -13.67
C TYR A 219 5.60 11.15 -14.14
N ASP A 220 5.14 11.88 -15.15
CA ASP A 220 6.04 12.80 -15.84
C ASP A 220 5.58 14.24 -16.03
N VAL A 221 4.30 14.56 -16.15
CA VAL A 221 3.92 15.95 -16.48
C VAL A 221 2.52 16.31 -16.00
N ARG A 222 2.39 17.16 -14.97
CA ARG A 222 1.09 17.78 -14.62
C ARG A 222 0.66 18.85 -15.66
N ILE A 223 1.61 19.55 -16.29
CA ILE A 223 1.35 20.58 -17.32
C ILE A 223 2.19 20.35 -18.58
N SER A 224 1.54 19.99 -19.70
CA SER A 224 2.21 19.71 -20.98
C SER A 224 3.16 20.83 -21.41
N GLY A 225 4.39 20.47 -21.79
CA GLY A 225 5.44 21.41 -22.21
C GLY A 225 6.23 22.07 -21.08
N PHE A 226 5.77 21.95 -19.83
CA PHE A 226 6.40 22.53 -18.64
C PHE A 226 6.51 21.49 -17.52
N PRO A 227 7.37 20.47 -17.69
CA PRO A 227 7.49 19.41 -16.71
C PRO A 227 7.96 19.94 -15.36
N ASP A 228 7.58 19.24 -14.30
CA ASP A 228 8.15 19.45 -12.99
C ASP A 228 9.68 19.27 -13.01
N ARG A 229 10.38 19.95 -12.10
CA ARG A 229 11.83 19.84 -11.90
C ARG A 229 12.09 19.64 -10.42
N PHE A 230 12.28 18.40 -9.98
CA PHE A 230 12.63 18.04 -8.61
C PHE A 230 13.21 16.63 -8.54
N ASP A 231 13.82 16.29 -7.41
CA ASP A 231 14.25 14.92 -7.13
C ASP A 231 13.06 14.01 -6.87
N ARG A 232 12.77 13.16 -7.86
CA ARG A 232 11.60 12.28 -7.83
C ARG A 232 11.74 11.17 -6.79
N ALA A 233 10.65 10.98 -6.06
CA ALA A 233 10.39 9.83 -5.22
C ALA A 233 9.93 8.64 -6.07
N ILE A 234 10.10 7.46 -5.49
CA ILE A 234 9.69 6.19 -6.06
C ILE A 234 8.59 5.64 -5.17
N PRO A 235 7.34 5.55 -5.63
CA PRO A 235 6.29 4.88 -4.86
C PRO A 235 6.65 3.41 -4.68
N LEU A 236 6.44 2.88 -3.49
CA LEU A 236 6.71 1.48 -3.23
C LEU A 236 5.63 0.60 -3.85
N LYS A 237 6.06 -0.49 -4.49
CA LYS A 237 5.19 -1.51 -5.10
C LYS A 237 5.07 -2.71 -4.16
N ALA A 238 3.92 -3.35 -4.17
CA ALA A 238 3.69 -4.61 -3.48
C ALA A 238 4.56 -5.72 -4.10
N VAL A 239 5.11 -6.57 -3.25
CA VAL A 239 6.01 -7.65 -3.64
C VAL A 239 5.21 -8.76 -4.33
N GLY A 240 5.51 -9.01 -5.61
CA GLY A 240 4.84 -10.02 -6.43
C GLY A 240 3.44 -9.62 -6.91
N ALA A 241 3.10 -8.33 -6.88
CA ALA A 241 1.77 -7.85 -7.23
C ALA A 241 1.81 -6.43 -7.86
N PRO A 242 0.87 -6.05 -8.74
CA PRO A 242 0.92 -4.79 -9.49
C PRO A 242 0.63 -3.54 -8.65
N GLU A 243 0.18 -3.68 -7.41
CA GLU A 243 -0.32 -2.58 -6.58
C GLU A 243 0.80 -1.70 -6.02
N PHE A 244 0.54 -0.39 -5.93
CA PHE A 244 1.42 0.56 -5.25
C PHE A 244 0.82 0.97 -3.90
N ALA A 245 1.70 1.31 -2.95
CA ALA A 245 1.31 2.02 -1.73
C ALA A 245 1.01 3.49 -2.07
N LEU A 246 -0.14 3.73 -2.72
CA LEU A 246 -0.65 5.05 -3.08
C LEU A 246 -2.08 5.15 -2.55
N GLY A 247 -2.27 5.88 -1.45
CA GLY A 247 -3.52 5.94 -0.70
C GLY A 247 -4.75 6.51 -1.42
N TYR A 248 -4.60 6.92 -2.68
CA TYR A 248 -5.64 7.60 -3.46
C TYR A 248 -5.75 7.09 -4.91
N TYR A 249 -5.31 5.85 -5.19
CA TYR A 249 -5.28 5.35 -6.56
C TYR A 249 -6.47 4.43 -6.86
N ASP A 250 -7.42 4.95 -7.66
CA ASP A 250 -8.47 4.17 -8.32
C ASP A 250 -7.80 3.19 -9.31
N GLY A 251 -8.08 1.89 -9.15
CA GLY A 251 -7.46 0.75 -9.82
C GLY A 251 -7.68 0.65 -11.34
N THR A 252 -7.82 1.76 -12.04
CA THR A 252 -8.09 1.84 -13.48
C THR A 252 -6.86 2.13 -14.34
N HIS A 253 -5.70 2.41 -13.75
CA HIS A 253 -4.51 2.86 -14.49
C HIS A 253 -3.49 1.73 -14.65
N LYS A 254 -3.05 1.51 -15.89
CA LYS A 254 -2.04 0.52 -16.26
C LYS A 254 -0.64 1.00 -15.89
N GLU A 255 0.24 0.04 -15.64
CA GLU A 255 1.65 0.21 -15.32
C GLU A 255 2.39 1.12 -16.33
N PRO A 256 3.40 1.88 -15.90
CA PRO A 256 4.44 2.37 -16.82
C PRO A 256 5.47 1.26 -17.08
N ASP A 257 5.90 1.16 -18.34
CA ASP A 257 6.91 0.23 -18.89
C ASP A 257 8.33 0.32 -18.25
N HIS A 258 8.50 0.98 -17.10
CA HIS A 258 9.80 1.36 -16.53
C HIS A 258 10.12 0.74 -15.17
N TYR A 259 9.19 -0.01 -14.57
CA TYR A 259 9.50 -0.81 -13.39
C TYR A 259 9.86 -2.23 -13.84
N PRO A 260 11.07 -2.74 -13.52
CA PRO A 260 11.35 -4.16 -13.73
C PRO A 260 10.31 -4.94 -12.94
N ASP A 261 9.56 -5.79 -13.63
CA ASP A 261 8.62 -6.73 -13.04
C ASP A 261 9.36 -7.50 -11.93
N PRO A 262 9.08 -7.26 -10.64
CA PRO A 262 9.70 -8.06 -9.61
C PRO A 262 9.20 -9.48 -9.86
N GLN A 263 10.13 -10.42 -10.07
CA GLN A 263 9.78 -11.84 -10.12
C GLN A 263 8.81 -12.14 -8.97
N ASN A 264 7.81 -13.00 -9.24
CA ASN A 264 6.71 -13.40 -8.35
C ASN A 264 7.18 -14.06 -7.03
N ASP A 265 8.10 -13.44 -6.30
CA ASP A 265 8.41 -13.75 -4.92
C ASP A 265 7.25 -13.22 -4.10
N LYS A 266 6.34 -14.12 -3.72
CA LYS A 266 5.34 -13.78 -2.70
C LYS A 266 6.07 -13.73 -1.37
N ALA A 267 6.19 -12.54 -0.78
CA ALA A 267 6.80 -12.40 0.54
C ALA A 267 5.94 -13.09 1.62
N ILE A 268 4.62 -13.19 1.42
CA ILE A 268 3.68 -13.78 2.38
C ILE A 268 3.13 -15.09 1.84
N ASN A 269 3.32 -16.14 2.64
CA ASN A 269 2.77 -17.46 2.43
C ASN A 269 1.60 -17.69 3.38
N PHE A 270 0.44 -18.01 2.82
CA PHE A 270 -0.67 -18.56 3.58
C PHE A 270 -0.37 -20.02 3.92
N LEU A 271 -0.48 -20.38 5.19
CA LEU A 271 -0.17 -21.73 5.67
C LEU A 271 -1.42 -22.55 5.95
N ARG A 272 -2.40 -21.93 6.62
CA ARG A 272 -3.53 -22.66 7.22
C ARG A 272 -4.66 -21.70 7.61
N PHE A 273 -5.89 -22.19 7.59
CA PHE A 273 -7.06 -21.51 8.16
C PHE A 273 -7.78 -22.48 9.10
N ASP A 274 -7.98 -22.06 10.35
CA ASP A 274 -8.74 -22.79 11.36
C ASP A 274 -10.12 -22.15 11.52
N LYS A 275 -11.13 -22.79 10.92
CA LYS A 275 -12.53 -22.37 11.03
C LYS A 275 -13.00 -22.44 12.49
N THR A 276 -13.57 -21.34 12.98
CA THR A 276 -14.19 -21.27 14.32
C THR A 276 -15.69 -21.03 14.25
N SER A 277 -16.17 -20.30 13.24
CA SER A 277 -17.59 -20.05 13.03
C SER A 277 -17.90 -19.75 11.56
N TYR A 278 -19.14 -19.34 11.28
CA TYR A 278 -19.59 -18.94 9.95
C TYR A 278 -20.64 -17.84 10.04
N ILE A 279 -20.79 -17.09 8.94
CA ILE A 279 -21.86 -16.11 8.73
C ILE A 279 -22.77 -16.67 7.64
N THR A 280 -24.09 -16.51 7.78
CA THR A 280 -25.06 -16.86 6.74
C THR A 280 -25.69 -15.59 6.15
N TYR A 281 -26.25 -15.68 4.94
CA TYR A 281 -27.13 -14.62 4.45
C TYR A 281 -28.45 -14.60 5.23
N ALA A 282 -29.04 -13.41 5.38
CA ALA A 282 -30.38 -13.25 5.94
C ALA A 282 -31.37 -14.21 5.26
N TYR A 283 -32.16 -14.93 6.05
CA TYR A 283 -33.14 -15.93 5.60
C TYR A 283 -32.58 -17.19 4.92
N SER A 284 -31.27 -17.43 4.98
CA SER A 284 -30.66 -18.70 4.58
C SER A 284 -29.88 -19.33 5.73
N TYR A 285 -29.91 -20.67 5.81
CA TYR A 285 -29.02 -21.44 6.70
C TYR A 285 -27.73 -21.84 5.99
N ILE A 286 -27.48 -21.32 4.79
CA ILE A 286 -26.30 -21.61 3.99
C ILE A 286 -25.20 -20.63 4.39
N PRO A 287 -24.05 -21.11 4.86
CA PRO A 287 -22.92 -20.24 5.15
C PRO A 287 -22.47 -19.49 3.91
N SER A 288 -22.35 -18.18 4.03
CA SER A 288 -21.77 -17.30 3.01
C SER A 288 -20.29 -17.08 3.26
N TYR A 289 -19.90 -16.98 4.53
CA TYR A 289 -18.51 -16.80 4.94
C TYR A 289 -18.15 -17.76 6.06
N LEU A 290 -16.93 -18.27 6.01
CA LEU A 290 -16.30 -19.00 7.10
C LEU A 290 -15.42 -18.01 7.85
N ILE A 291 -15.55 -17.99 9.18
CA ILE A 291 -14.77 -17.13 10.07
C ILE A 291 -13.83 -18.02 10.88
N GLY A 292 -12.59 -17.59 11.02
CA GLY A 292 -11.55 -18.41 11.62
C GLY A 292 -10.26 -17.66 11.87
N THR A 293 -9.21 -18.42 12.17
CA THR A 293 -7.84 -17.93 12.32
C THR A 293 -7.03 -18.34 11.10
N ALA A 294 -6.53 -17.39 10.33
CA ALA A 294 -5.55 -17.64 9.28
C ALA A 294 -4.13 -17.56 9.84
N PHE A 295 -3.25 -18.43 9.37
CA PHE A 295 -1.84 -18.49 9.73
C PHE A 295 -0.99 -18.15 8.52
N TYR A 296 -0.02 -17.30 8.75
CA TYR A 296 0.84 -16.71 7.74
C TYR A 296 2.31 -16.92 8.09
N GLU A 297 3.12 -17.01 7.04
CA GLU A 297 4.58 -16.93 7.12
C GLU A 297 5.03 -15.79 6.20
N LEU A 298 5.71 -14.81 6.77
CA LEU A 298 6.45 -13.81 6.01
C LEU A 298 7.89 -14.29 5.88
N ASP A 299 8.36 -14.47 4.65
CA ASP A 299 9.76 -14.77 4.36
C ASP A 299 10.49 -13.46 3.99
N ILE A 300 11.53 -13.14 4.76
CA ILE A 300 12.45 -12.05 4.45
C ILE A 300 13.86 -12.62 4.36
N ASN A 301 14.36 -12.76 3.13
CA ASN A 301 15.73 -13.23 2.86
C ASN A 301 16.04 -14.58 3.55
N GLY A 302 15.08 -15.50 3.60
CA GLY A 302 15.19 -16.82 4.23
C GLY A 302 14.86 -16.84 5.72
N ASP A 303 14.49 -15.70 6.32
CA ASP A 303 14.03 -15.60 7.70
C ASP A 303 12.50 -15.67 7.77
N ALA A 304 11.99 -16.80 8.26
CA ALA A 304 10.58 -17.12 8.28
C ALA A 304 9.88 -16.63 9.56
N ILE A 305 9.02 -15.63 9.42
CA ILE A 305 8.30 -14.99 10.53
C ILE A 305 6.84 -15.43 10.50
N LEU A 306 6.43 -16.15 11.54
CA LEU A 306 5.07 -16.64 11.67
C LEU A 306 4.18 -15.66 12.41
N PHE A 307 2.96 -15.50 11.92
CA PHE A 307 1.89 -14.79 12.62
C PHE A 307 0.54 -15.38 12.27
N LYS A 308 -0.48 -15.01 13.04
CA LYS A 308 -1.86 -15.40 12.79
C LYS A 308 -2.77 -14.19 12.89
N GLU A 309 -3.88 -14.24 12.17
CA GLU A 309 -4.89 -13.19 12.21
C GLU A 309 -6.28 -13.79 12.12
N LYS A 310 -7.27 -13.05 12.64
CA LYS A 310 -8.66 -13.39 12.41
C LYS A 310 -9.01 -13.08 10.95
N SER A 311 -9.66 -14.04 10.31
CA SER A 311 -9.83 -14.06 8.85
C SER A 311 -11.24 -14.49 8.47
N ALA A 312 -11.63 -14.13 7.25
CA ALA A 312 -12.84 -14.60 6.62
C ALA A 312 -12.54 -15.08 5.19
N ARG A 313 -13.19 -16.17 4.76
CA ARG A 313 -13.22 -16.60 3.37
C ARG A 313 -14.64 -16.93 2.94
N PRO A 314 -15.02 -16.75 1.66
CA PRO A 314 -16.29 -17.24 1.17
C PRO A 314 -16.41 -18.75 1.38
N SER A 315 -17.59 -19.26 1.70
CA SER A 315 -17.81 -20.71 1.89
C SER A 315 -17.59 -21.55 0.62
N THR A 316 -17.58 -20.90 -0.55
CA THR A 316 -17.42 -21.50 -1.87
C THR A 316 -16.06 -21.25 -2.50
N ALA A 317 -15.17 -20.47 -1.87
CA ALA A 317 -13.87 -20.11 -2.40
C ALA A 317 -12.75 -20.45 -1.41
N PHE A 318 -11.55 -20.68 -1.95
CA PHE A 318 -10.34 -20.84 -1.15
C PHE A 318 -9.64 -19.51 -0.87
N ASP A 319 -10.08 -18.44 -1.53
CA ASP A 319 -9.48 -17.11 -1.39
C ASP A 319 -9.95 -16.44 -0.10
N HIS A 320 -8.99 -15.83 0.59
CA HIS A 320 -9.21 -15.05 1.80
C HIS A 320 -9.59 -13.61 1.45
N LEU A 321 -10.26 -12.93 2.36
CA LEU A 321 -10.83 -11.61 2.10
C LEU A 321 -10.05 -10.47 2.74
N GLU A 322 -9.15 -10.78 3.67
CA GLU A 322 -8.15 -9.83 4.15
C GLU A 322 -7.13 -9.48 3.07
N SER A 323 -6.62 -8.26 3.13
CA SER A 323 -5.53 -7.80 2.30
C SER A 323 -4.27 -7.73 3.15
N ILE A 324 -3.23 -8.47 2.74
CA ILE A 324 -1.89 -8.34 3.31
C ILE A 324 -0.93 -8.05 2.16
N SER A 325 -0.25 -6.91 2.24
CA SER A 325 0.69 -6.47 1.21
C SER A 325 2.02 -6.09 1.85
N VAL A 326 3.12 -6.52 1.22
CA VAL A 326 4.48 -6.12 1.61
C VAL A 326 5.01 -5.20 0.53
N PHE A 327 5.41 -4.01 0.91
CA PHE A 327 6.00 -3.01 0.02
C PHE A 327 7.49 -2.91 0.29
N GLN A 328 8.28 -2.81 -0.78
CA GLN A 328 9.73 -2.66 -0.69
C GLN A 328 10.28 -1.78 -1.82
N PRO A 329 11.45 -1.14 -1.62
CA PRO A 329 12.18 -0.47 -2.69
C PRO A 329 12.56 -1.41 -3.84
N PRO A 330 12.73 -0.87 -5.06
CA PRO A 330 13.28 -1.65 -6.16
C PRO A 330 14.70 -2.15 -5.84
N PRO A 331 15.07 -3.40 -6.21
CA PRO A 331 16.38 -4.01 -5.89
C PRO A 331 17.62 -3.27 -6.43
N LYS A 332 17.43 -2.27 -7.29
CA LYS A 332 18.53 -1.43 -7.81
C LYS A 332 19.07 -0.44 -6.78
N PHE A 333 18.50 -0.38 -5.57
CA PHE A 333 18.89 0.54 -4.50
C PHE A 333 19.51 -0.21 -3.31
N PRO A 334 20.84 -0.43 -3.31
CA PRO A 334 21.50 -1.38 -2.41
C PRO A 334 21.42 -1.03 -0.91
N ASN A 335 21.11 0.21 -0.56
CA ASN A 335 20.97 0.66 0.83
C ASN A 335 19.53 0.61 1.33
N ALA A 336 18.60 0.10 0.52
CA ALA A 336 17.16 0.17 0.75
C ALA A 336 16.50 -1.22 0.80
N ASP A 337 17.23 -2.28 0.44
CA ASP A 337 16.71 -3.64 0.23
C ASP A 337 16.21 -4.32 1.51
N ASP A 338 16.63 -3.83 2.68
CA ASP A 338 16.30 -4.43 3.97
C ASP A 338 15.11 -3.78 4.68
N ILE A 339 14.59 -2.66 4.15
CA ILE A 339 13.42 -1.99 4.71
C ILE A 339 12.18 -2.39 3.94
N ARG A 340 11.15 -2.83 4.68
CA ARG A 340 9.87 -3.24 4.12
C ARG A 340 8.73 -2.65 4.93
N PHE A 341 7.58 -2.52 4.27
CA PHE A 341 6.35 -2.09 4.91
C PHE A 341 5.29 -3.16 4.72
N LEU A 342 4.71 -3.67 5.81
CA LEU A 342 3.62 -4.62 5.75
C LEU A 342 2.32 -3.90 6.10
N LEU A 343 1.39 -3.85 5.16
CA LEU A 343 0.02 -3.37 5.37
C LEU A 343 -0.87 -4.57 5.63
N PHE A 344 -1.54 -4.59 6.76
CA PHE A 344 -2.61 -5.54 7.05
C PHE A 344 -3.94 -4.82 7.12
N HIS A 345 -4.88 -5.25 6.29
CA HIS A 345 -6.24 -4.76 6.31
C HIS A 345 -7.23 -5.93 6.43
N PRO A 346 -7.94 -6.08 7.57
CA PRO A 346 -8.88 -7.17 7.76
C PRO A 346 -10.17 -6.93 6.97
N PHE A 347 -10.78 -8.02 6.49
CA PHE A 347 -12.04 -7.99 5.72
C PHE A 347 -13.18 -7.22 6.42
N CYS A 348 -13.29 -7.35 7.74
CA CYS A 348 -14.26 -6.62 8.56
C CYS A 348 -13.60 -6.11 9.83
N SER A 349 -14.19 -5.09 10.46
CA SER A 349 -13.80 -4.66 11.80
C SER A 349 -13.88 -5.80 12.83
N CYS A 350 -14.79 -6.74 12.62
CA CYS A 350 -14.94 -7.95 13.44
C CYS A 350 -13.77 -8.94 13.35
N ALA A 351 -12.89 -8.77 12.37
CA ALA A 351 -11.69 -9.55 12.11
C ALA A 351 -10.40 -8.79 12.47
N SER A 352 -10.49 -7.57 12.99
CA SER A 352 -9.34 -6.86 13.54
C SER A 352 -9.17 -7.21 15.02
N GLU A 353 -8.07 -7.87 15.37
CA GLU A 353 -7.65 -8.06 16.77
C GLU A 353 -6.58 -7.02 17.19
N GLY A 354 -6.71 -5.79 16.67
CA GLY A 354 -5.76 -4.70 16.90
C GLY A 354 -4.54 -4.72 15.97
N SER A 355 -4.56 -5.58 14.94
CA SER A 355 -3.49 -5.67 13.96
C SER A 355 -3.70 -4.81 12.71
N ASP A 356 -4.89 -4.22 12.49
CA ASP A 356 -5.19 -3.39 11.30
C ASP A 356 -4.24 -2.19 11.23
N GLY A 357 -3.52 -2.06 10.12
CA GLY A 357 -2.61 -0.95 9.87
C GLY A 357 -1.30 -1.31 9.19
N LEU A 358 -0.37 -0.37 9.27
CA LEU A 358 0.92 -0.39 8.62
C LEU A 358 2.05 -0.67 9.62
N TYR A 359 2.90 -1.62 9.25
CA TYR A 359 4.08 -2.03 9.99
C TYR A 359 5.33 -1.72 9.20
N LEU A 360 6.33 -1.15 9.86
CA LEU A 360 7.69 -1.05 9.36
C LEU A 360 8.48 -2.28 9.79
N ILE A 361 9.16 -2.90 8.84
CA ILE A 361 10.07 -4.02 9.06
C ILE A 361 11.47 -3.57 8.67
N ARG A 362 12.42 -3.74 9.59
CA ARG A 362 13.80 -3.30 9.41
C ARG A 362 14.78 -4.26 10.06
N PRO A 363 16.08 -4.26 9.68
CA PRO A 363 17.10 -5.04 10.36
C PRO A 363 17.15 -4.73 11.84
N ARG A 364 17.31 -5.77 12.65
CA ARG A 364 17.53 -5.62 14.08
C ARG A 364 18.95 -5.12 14.32
N ASN A 365 19.07 -3.94 14.92
CA ASN A 365 20.36 -3.42 15.35
C ASN A 365 20.77 -4.11 16.67
N LEU A 366 21.55 -5.18 16.60
CA LEU A 366 22.00 -5.96 17.77
C LEU A 366 22.83 -5.13 18.77
N ASN A 367 23.31 -3.95 18.37
CA ASN A 367 24.08 -3.04 19.21
C ASN A 367 23.22 -2.06 20.03
N GLU A 368 21.90 -1.99 19.81
CA GLU A 368 20.97 -1.16 20.59
C GLU A 368 20.36 -1.92 21.79
N VAL A 369 20.58 -3.23 21.89
CA VAL A 369 20.14 -4.08 23.01
C VAL A 369 21.25 -4.15 24.05
N GLY A 370 21.55 -3.02 24.68
CA GLY A 370 22.62 -2.91 25.66
C GLY A 370 22.45 -1.71 26.58
N PHE A 371 21.42 -1.74 27.43
CA PHE A 371 21.38 -1.02 28.70
C PHE A 371 20.64 -1.82 29.76
#